data_AF-A0AB39YGY2-F1
#
_entry.id   AF-A0AB39YGY2-F1
#
_cell.length_a   1.000
_cell.length_b   1.000
_cell.length_c   1.000
_cell.angle_alpha   90.00
_cell.angle_beta   90.00
_cell.angle_gamma   90.00
#
_symmetry.space_group_name_H-M   'P 1'
#
loop_
_entity.id
_entity.type
_entity.pdbx_description
1 polymer ?
#
loop_
_entity_poly.entity_id
_entity_poly.type
_entity_poly.pdbx_seq_one_letter_code
_entity_poly.pdbx_strand_id
1 'polypeptide(L)'
;MDSTGRRTIRHPRPPGVDTLHYTARSGLEAVPDHRHRTMVAGVLASGLVDEMIALTETFDPLVNLAQARADADALTTEFAAFGVTVPAATTTNITLMRALMVPIADDELALALDRIWVFTTNTDDVCCHDPAEAEAILRAGMLPEQHASSPNARYIRHMFDEVARFCDPTFLAVFKTFFYNAITGVLMEAEFTPEASDEVDSDFVRVFNGFSQFWFTSLQFTDPCLSAVHHRAFWSAALSSCVAFLNDINDVLSFYKEAVHGEDFLASRIYRRSVSENIPYLAAYRRSLDSGLTAYRRVLDLATDEQRPHLDRYMTAFAHWHFHCRRYRWRDIYPGLAPIDI
;
A
#
# COMPACT_ATOMS: atom_id res chain seq x y z
N MET A 1 37.66 -19.71 20.60
CA MET A 1 38.19 -18.80 19.58
C MET A 1 37.52 -19.18 18.29
N ASP A 2 36.45 -18.48 17.90
CA ASP A 2 35.85 -18.62 16.57
C ASP A 2 36.54 -17.65 15.60
N SER A 3 36.87 -18.15 14.41
CA SER A 3 37.93 -17.65 13.51
C SER A 3 37.49 -16.55 12.54
N THR A 4 36.49 -15.74 12.87
CA THR A 4 36.21 -14.51 12.13
C THR A 4 36.06 -13.38 13.13
N GLY A 5 37.01 -12.45 13.17
CA GLY A 5 37.04 -11.29 14.07
C GLY A 5 35.92 -10.26 13.82
N ARG A 6 34.72 -10.70 13.42
CA ARG A 6 33.52 -9.86 13.35
C ARG A 6 32.81 -9.89 14.68
N ARG A 7 32.78 -8.74 15.33
CA ARG A 7 31.90 -8.43 16.46
C ARG A 7 30.47 -8.81 16.04
N THR A 8 29.88 -9.81 16.70
CA THR A 8 28.44 -10.03 16.63
C THR A 8 27.77 -8.79 17.19
N ILE A 9 27.27 -7.91 16.32
CA ILE A 9 26.40 -6.81 16.72
C ILE A 9 25.09 -7.47 17.14
N ARG A 10 24.99 -7.84 18.43
CA ARG A 10 23.68 -8.05 19.05
C ARG A 10 23.03 -6.67 19.10
N HIS A 11 22.15 -6.41 18.14
CA HIS A 11 21.25 -5.27 18.25
C HIS A 11 20.41 -5.49 19.53
N PRO A 12 20.40 -4.53 20.46
CA PRO A 12 19.47 -4.58 21.57
C PRO A 12 18.05 -4.63 20.99
N ARG A 13 17.20 -5.53 21.51
CA ARG A 13 15.76 -5.49 21.23
C ARG A 13 15.27 -4.04 21.44
N PRO A 14 14.36 -3.53 20.60
CA PRO A 14 13.70 -2.26 20.88
C PRO A 14 13.15 -2.28 22.31
N PRO A 15 13.39 -1.24 23.13
CA PRO A 15 12.74 -1.12 24.43
C PRO A 15 11.21 -1.16 24.22
N GLY A 16 10.49 -2.01 24.94
CA GLY A 16 9.02 -2.08 24.88
C GLY A 16 8.41 -3.40 24.36
N VAL A 17 9.20 -4.31 23.78
CA VAL A 17 8.68 -5.63 23.33
C VAL A 17 8.21 -6.48 24.51
N ASP A 18 8.82 -6.33 25.69
CA ASP A 18 8.45 -7.10 26.89
C ASP A 18 7.16 -6.56 27.57
N THR A 19 6.58 -5.47 27.06
CA THR A 19 5.33 -4.85 27.55
C THR A 19 4.17 -4.95 26.56
N LEU A 20 4.20 -5.86 25.59
CA LEU A 20 3.10 -6.03 24.62
C LEU A 20 1.75 -6.25 25.34
N HIS A 21 0.93 -5.20 25.35
CA HIS A 21 -0.32 -5.09 26.10
C HIS A 21 -1.56 -5.66 25.37
N TYR A 22 -1.36 -6.32 24.23
CA TYR A 22 -2.46 -6.81 23.39
C TYR A 22 -2.87 -8.25 23.73
N THR A 23 -3.29 -8.48 24.98
CA THR A 23 -3.67 -9.81 25.47
C THR A 23 -5.11 -10.20 25.15
N ALA A 24 -6.00 -9.24 24.94
CA ALA A 24 -7.37 -9.52 24.53
C ALA A 24 -7.45 -9.68 23.00
N ARG A 25 -7.33 -10.93 22.53
CA ARG A 25 -7.54 -11.28 21.13
C ARG A 25 -8.93 -11.89 20.91
N SER A 26 -9.66 -11.40 19.93
CA SER A 26 -10.98 -11.91 19.51
C SER A 26 -11.05 -12.08 17.98
N GLY A 27 -12.21 -12.31 17.39
CA GLY A 27 -12.44 -12.12 15.95
C GLY A 27 -12.00 -13.26 15.03
N LEU A 28 -11.22 -14.24 15.50
CA LEU A 28 -10.79 -15.40 14.70
C LEU A 28 -11.97 -16.21 14.14
N GLU A 29 -13.11 -16.20 14.83
CA GLU A 29 -14.36 -16.81 14.39
C GLU A 29 -14.90 -16.21 13.08
N ALA A 30 -14.50 -14.98 12.73
CA ALA A 30 -14.87 -14.34 11.47
C ALA A 30 -14.22 -14.99 10.24
N VAL A 31 -13.11 -15.72 10.42
CA VAL A 31 -12.48 -16.51 9.35
C VAL A 31 -13.30 -17.79 9.15
N PRO A 32 -14.02 -17.96 8.03
CA PRO A 32 -15.00 -19.04 7.88
C PRO A 32 -14.34 -20.42 7.76
N ASP A 33 -13.26 -20.52 6.98
CA ASP A 33 -12.54 -21.78 6.76
C ASP A 33 -11.67 -22.14 7.97
N HIS A 34 -11.80 -23.39 8.45
CA HIS A 34 -11.09 -23.87 9.63
C HIS A 34 -9.58 -23.94 9.43
N ARG A 35 -9.10 -24.28 8.22
CA ARG A 35 -7.66 -24.36 7.92
C ARG A 35 -7.07 -22.96 7.86
N HIS A 36 -7.72 -22.01 7.18
CA HIS A 36 -7.30 -20.62 7.13
C HIS A 36 -7.28 -20.02 8.53
N ARG A 37 -8.31 -20.27 9.34
CA ARG A 37 -8.36 -19.83 10.74
C ARG A 37 -7.18 -20.36 11.55
N THR A 38 -6.80 -21.62 11.35
CA THR A 38 -5.64 -22.22 12.02
C THR A 38 -4.33 -21.54 11.59
N MET A 39 -4.19 -21.22 10.30
CA MET A 39 -3.02 -20.49 9.78
C MET A 39 -2.92 -19.08 10.37
N VAL A 40 -4.03 -18.33 10.37
CA VAL A 40 -4.12 -16.99 10.97
C VAL A 40 -3.80 -17.05 12.46
N ALA A 41 -4.38 -18.00 13.19
CA ALA A 41 -4.10 -18.19 14.61
C ALA A 41 -2.61 -18.49 14.88
N GLY A 42 -1.96 -19.27 14.00
CA GLY A 42 -0.53 -19.53 14.06
C GLY A 42 0.32 -18.27 13.87
N VAL A 43 -0.06 -17.37 12.95
CA VAL A 43 0.60 -16.06 12.78
C VAL A 43 0.41 -15.19 14.00
N LEU A 44 -0.82 -15.04 14.52
CA LEU A 44 -1.07 -14.24 15.72
C LEU A 44 -0.30 -14.80 16.93
N ALA A 45 -0.31 -16.12 17.14
CA ALA A 45 0.40 -16.77 18.24
C ALA A 45 1.93 -16.60 18.18
N SER A 46 2.48 -16.29 17.01
CA SER A 46 3.92 -16.08 16.84
C SER A 46 4.43 -14.74 17.39
N GLY A 47 3.53 -13.78 17.65
CA GLY A 47 3.88 -12.43 18.15
C GLY A 47 4.33 -11.44 17.08
N LEU A 48 4.50 -11.87 15.81
CA LEU A 48 5.00 -11.01 14.74
C LEU A 48 4.09 -9.80 14.45
N VAL A 49 2.76 -9.96 14.57
CA VAL A 49 1.82 -8.85 14.41
C VAL A 49 1.93 -7.86 15.57
N ASP A 50 2.12 -8.36 16.80
CA ASP A 50 2.28 -7.50 17.98
C ASP A 50 3.57 -6.67 17.87
N GLU A 51 4.66 -7.26 17.37
CA GLU A 51 5.91 -6.55 17.08
C GLU A 51 5.68 -5.42 16.06
N MET A 52 4.90 -5.66 15.00
CA MET A 52 4.56 -4.63 14.01
C MET A 52 3.69 -3.51 14.61
N ILE A 53 2.73 -3.84 15.48
CA ILE A 53 1.92 -2.83 16.19
C ILE A 53 2.84 -1.94 17.04
N ALA A 54 3.75 -2.55 17.82
CA ALA A 54 4.69 -1.83 18.67
C ALA A 54 5.61 -0.88 17.88
N LEU A 55 5.99 -1.22 16.64
CA LEU A 55 6.76 -0.32 15.77
C LEU A 55 6.01 0.96 15.40
N THR A 56 4.67 0.93 15.44
CA THR A 56 3.81 2.07 15.11
C THR A 56 3.21 2.77 16.33
N GLU A 57 3.35 2.21 17.53
CA GLU A 57 2.66 2.67 18.74
C GLU A 57 3.02 4.11 19.13
N THR A 58 4.28 4.52 18.90
CA THR A 58 4.75 5.88 19.20
C THR A 58 4.54 6.85 18.03
N PHE A 59 3.90 6.44 16.95
CA PHE A 59 3.68 7.28 15.79
C PHE A 59 2.49 8.21 16.04
N ASP A 60 2.79 9.49 16.31
CA ASP A 60 1.81 10.55 16.53
C ASP A 60 1.95 11.63 15.44
N PRO A 61 1.42 11.38 14.22
CA PRO A 61 1.61 12.30 13.12
C PRO A 61 0.72 13.53 13.27
N LEU A 62 1.32 14.71 13.11
CA LEU A 62 0.56 15.93 12.86
C LEU A 62 -0.18 15.78 11.51
N VAL A 63 -1.50 15.64 11.58
CA VAL A 63 -2.41 15.56 10.43
C VAL A 63 -3.61 16.47 10.68
N ASN A 64 -3.96 17.26 9.67
CA ASN A 64 -5.19 18.06 9.70
C ASN A 64 -6.39 17.18 9.29
N LEU A 65 -7.00 16.50 10.27
CA LEU A 65 -8.15 15.61 10.04
C LEU A 65 -9.38 16.37 9.51
N ALA A 66 -9.55 17.64 9.86
CA ALA A 66 -10.65 18.45 9.37
C ALA A 66 -10.50 18.76 7.87
N GLN A 67 -9.27 19.05 7.41
CA GLN A 67 -8.99 19.22 5.98
C GLN A 67 -9.21 17.91 5.23
N ALA A 68 -8.69 16.79 5.74
CA ALA A 68 -8.88 15.49 5.11
C ALA A 68 -10.37 15.12 4.97
N ARG A 69 -11.21 15.46 5.97
CA ARG A 69 -12.68 15.31 5.89
C ARG A 69 -13.27 16.15 4.77
N ALA A 70 -12.89 17.43 4.72
CA ALA A 70 -13.38 18.35 3.69
C ALA A 70 -12.97 17.91 2.27
N ASP A 71 -11.74 17.43 2.11
CA ASP A 71 -11.25 16.88 0.85
C ASP A 71 -12.06 15.64 0.44
N ALA A 72 -12.33 14.72 1.38
CA ALA A 72 -13.12 13.52 1.11
C ALA A 72 -14.57 13.85 0.70
N ASP A 73 -15.20 14.85 1.32
CA ASP A 73 -16.55 15.33 0.95
C ASP A 73 -16.55 15.98 -0.43
N ALA A 74 -15.53 16.80 -0.73
CA ALA A 74 -15.37 17.44 -2.03
C ALA A 74 -15.17 16.40 -3.15
N LEU A 75 -14.31 15.41 -2.92
CA LEU A 75 -14.07 14.33 -3.86
C LEU A 75 -15.29 13.46 -4.11
N THR A 76 -16.05 13.13 -3.07
CA THR A 76 -17.30 12.37 -3.23
C THR A 76 -18.26 13.08 -4.18
N THR A 77 -18.39 14.40 -4.05
CA THR A 77 -19.20 15.22 -4.96
C THR A 77 -18.62 15.27 -6.37
N GLU A 78 -17.30 15.41 -6.49
CA GLU A 78 -16.61 15.49 -7.78
C GLU A 78 -16.71 14.18 -8.58
N PHE A 79 -16.45 13.03 -7.96
CA PHE A 79 -16.57 11.73 -8.61
C PHE A 79 -17.98 11.52 -9.17
N ALA A 80 -19.01 11.85 -8.38
CA ALA A 80 -20.39 11.79 -8.83
C ALA A 80 -20.66 12.70 -10.04
N ALA A 81 -20.09 13.91 -10.06
CA ALA A 81 -20.21 14.84 -11.18
C ALA A 81 -19.53 14.33 -12.47
N PHE A 82 -18.46 13.55 -12.35
CA PHE A 82 -17.80 12.89 -13.48
C PHE A 82 -18.47 11.59 -13.92
N GLY A 83 -19.43 11.07 -13.13
CA GLY A 83 -20.07 9.77 -13.33
C GLY A 83 -19.19 8.60 -12.91
N VAL A 84 -18.23 8.82 -12.01
CA VAL A 84 -17.39 7.79 -11.40
C VAL A 84 -18.02 7.39 -10.06
N THR A 85 -18.28 6.11 -9.87
CA THR A 85 -18.79 5.59 -8.60
C THR A 85 -17.61 5.17 -7.74
N VAL A 86 -17.39 5.90 -6.64
CA VAL A 86 -16.41 5.53 -5.60
C VAL A 86 -17.15 5.34 -4.28
N PRO A 87 -16.97 4.20 -3.57
CA PRO A 87 -17.54 4.04 -2.24
C PRO A 87 -17.05 5.15 -1.30
N ALA A 88 -17.97 5.79 -0.56
CA ALA A 88 -17.60 6.87 0.38
C ALA A 88 -16.52 6.43 1.38
N ALA A 89 -16.58 5.17 1.85
CA ALA A 89 -15.56 4.60 2.72
C ALA A 89 -14.18 4.54 2.05
N THR A 90 -14.09 4.28 0.75
CA THR A 90 -12.83 4.32 0.01
C THR A 90 -12.29 5.74 -0.04
N THR A 91 -13.13 6.73 -0.38
CA THR A 91 -12.74 8.14 -0.37
C THR A 91 -12.19 8.57 0.99
N THR A 92 -12.96 8.36 2.07
CA THR A 92 -12.53 8.69 3.44
C THR A 92 -11.23 8.01 3.84
N ASN A 93 -11.13 6.68 3.64
CA ASN A 93 -9.97 5.92 4.10
C ASN A 93 -8.68 6.28 3.34
N ILE A 94 -8.78 6.50 2.03
CA ILE A 94 -7.61 6.78 1.19
C ILE A 94 -7.17 8.24 1.28
N THR A 95 -8.11 9.18 1.42
CA THR A 95 -7.77 10.57 1.77
C THR A 95 -7.03 10.65 3.11
N LEU A 96 -7.49 9.91 4.12
CA LEU A 96 -6.76 9.78 5.40
C LEU A 96 -5.36 9.15 5.21
N MET A 97 -5.26 8.08 4.43
CA MET A 97 -4.00 7.40 4.13
C MET A 97 -2.97 8.39 3.54
N ARG A 98 -3.38 9.15 2.52
CA ARG A 98 -2.55 10.19 1.90
C ARG A 98 -2.15 11.24 2.92
N ALA A 99 -3.07 11.73 3.74
CA ALA A 99 -2.77 12.77 4.75
C ALA A 99 -1.76 12.34 5.82
N LEU A 100 -1.78 11.06 6.22
CA LEU A 100 -0.80 10.50 7.16
C LEU A 100 0.59 10.36 6.51
N MET A 101 0.62 9.79 5.30
CA MET A 101 1.85 9.36 4.62
C MET A 101 2.57 10.48 3.86
N VAL A 102 1.80 11.38 3.25
CA VAL A 102 2.26 12.44 2.36
C VAL A 102 1.65 13.77 2.85
N PRO A 103 2.18 14.33 3.94
CA PRO A 103 1.67 15.61 4.46
C PRO A 103 2.00 16.73 3.47
N ILE A 104 0.96 17.46 3.06
CA ILE A 104 1.07 18.60 2.14
C ILE A 104 0.48 19.82 2.85
N ALA A 105 1.22 20.93 2.81
CA ALA A 105 0.80 22.20 3.42
C ALA A 105 -0.08 23.05 2.50
N ASP A 106 0.02 22.86 1.19
CA ASP A 106 -0.79 23.53 0.17
C ASP A 106 -2.11 22.75 -0.04
N ASP A 107 -3.24 23.37 0.28
CA ASP A 107 -4.55 22.71 0.24
C ASP A 107 -4.96 22.29 -1.19
N GLU A 108 -4.57 23.06 -2.22
CA GLU A 108 -4.90 22.71 -3.61
C GLU A 108 -4.09 21.50 -4.10
N LEU A 109 -2.81 21.43 -3.75
CA LEU A 109 -1.96 20.27 -4.02
C LEU A 109 -2.41 19.04 -3.21
N ALA A 110 -2.81 19.23 -1.95
CA ALA A 110 -3.32 18.14 -1.11
C ALA A 110 -4.55 17.48 -1.78
N LEU A 111 -5.53 18.30 -2.20
CA LEU A 111 -6.72 17.82 -2.88
C LEU A 111 -6.40 17.20 -4.26
N ALA A 112 -5.44 17.77 -5.02
CA ALA A 112 -5.00 17.17 -6.29
C ALA A 112 -4.37 15.78 -6.10
N LEU A 113 -3.59 15.58 -5.03
CA LEU A 113 -3.06 14.26 -4.69
C LEU A 113 -4.15 13.31 -4.18
N ASP A 114 -5.13 13.79 -3.42
CA ASP A 114 -6.25 12.96 -3.00
C ASP A 114 -7.06 12.42 -4.17
N ARG A 115 -7.35 13.25 -5.18
CA ARG A 115 -8.02 12.81 -6.42
C ARG A 115 -7.32 11.59 -6.98
N ILE A 116 -6.00 11.69 -7.12
CA ILE A 116 -5.16 10.66 -7.68
C ILE A 116 -5.17 9.40 -6.81
N TRP A 117 -4.96 9.55 -5.49
CA TRP A 117 -4.88 8.42 -4.58
C TRP A 117 -6.18 7.65 -4.46
N VAL A 118 -7.29 8.37 -4.26
CA VAL A 118 -8.63 7.78 -4.14
C VAL A 118 -9.03 7.12 -5.46
N PHE A 119 -8.89 7.83 -6.58
CA PHE A 119 -9.30 7.30 -7.88
C PHE A 119 -8.47 6.07 -8.28
N THR A 120 -7.16 6.10 -8.09
CA THR A 120 -6.28 4.99 -8.46
C THR A 120 -6.60 3.74 -7.65
N THR A 121 -6.85 3.89 -6.33
CA THR A 121 -7.26 2.77 -5.48
C THR A 121 -8.63 2.20 -5.90
N ASN A 122 -9.60 3.06 -6.22
CA ASN A 122 -10.89 2.61 -6.72
C ASN A 122 -10.76 1.91 -8.09
N THR A 123 -9.88 2.40 -8.94
CA THR A 123 -9.63 1.83 -10.27
C THR A 123 -9.03 0.44 -10.16
N ASP A 124 -8.11 0.22 -9.21
CA ASP A 124 -7.58 -1.10 -8.86
C ASP A 124 -8.71 -2.08 -8.48
N ASP A 125 -9.53 -1.71 -7.48
CA ASP A 125 -10.69 -2.50 -7.02
C ASP A 125 -11.72 -2.77 -8.14
N VAL A 126 -11.91 -1.86 -9.11
CA VAL A 126 -12.82 -2.07 -10.27
C VAL A 126 -12.18 -2.97 -11.32
N CYS A 127 -10.95 -2.66 -11.72
CA CYS A 127 -10.28 -3.31 -12.85
C CYS A 127 -9.88 -4.76 -12.55
N CYS A 128 -9.64 -5.12 -11.29
CA CYS A 128 -9.37 -6.51 -10.91
C CYS A 128 -10.58 -7.42 -11.10
N HIS A 129 -11.79 -6.86 -11.18
CA HIS A 129 -13.04 -7.58 -11.42
C HIS A 129 -13.67 -7.30 -12.80
N ASP A 130 -13.18 -6.27 -13.52
CA ASP A 130 -13.62 -5.90 -14.86
C ASP A 130 -12.42 -5.63 -15.79
N PRO A 131 -11.87 -6.67 -16.44
CA PRO A 131 -10.76 -6.54 -17.37
C PRO A 131 -11.05 -5.59 -18.54
N ALA A 132 -12.32 -5.48 -18.96
CA ALA A 132 -12.70 -4.61 -20.08
C ALA A 132 -12.49 -3.13 -19.74
N GLU A 133 -12.70 -2.75 -18.48
CA GLU A 133 -12.41 -1.40 -18.01
C GLU A 133 -10.89 -1.12 -17.98
N ALA A 134 -10.08 -2.09 -17.53
CA ALA A 134 -8.61 -1.99 -17.58
C ALA A 134 -8.10 -1.80 -19.02
N GLU A 135 -8.62 -2.60 -19.96
CA GLU A 135 -8.32 -2.43 -21.39
C GLU A 135 -8.74 -1.06 -21.92
N ALA A 136 -9.92 -0.57 -21.55
CA ALA A 136 -10.43 0.73 -21.98
C ALA A 136 -9.54 1.87 -21.48
N ILE A 137 -9.10 1.82 -20.21
CA ILE A 137 -8.17 2.78 -19.62
C ILE A 137 -6.82 2.77 -20.37
N LEU A 138 -6.25 1.59 -20.61
CA LEU A 138 -4.98 1.47 -21.34
C LEU A 138 -5.08 2.00 -22.77
N ARG A 139 -6.14 1.63 -23.50
CA ARG A 139 -6.37 2.13 -24.87
C ARG A 139 -6.53 3.65 -24.89
N ALA A 140 -7.34 4.22 -24.01
CA ALA A 140 -7.57 5.66 -23.95
C ALA A 140 -6.32 6.46 -23.51
N GLY A 141 -5.44 5.86 -22.70
CA GLY A 141 -4.21 6.49 -22.23
C GLY A 141 -3.03 6.38 -23.19
N MET A 142 -2.92 5.25 -23.90
CA MET A 142 -1.72 4.88 -24.64
C MET A 142 -1.87 4.96 -26.17
N LEU A 143 -3.11 5.01 -26.69
CA LEU A 143 -3.38 5.09 -28.13
C LEU A 143 -3.91 6.48 -28.51
N PRO A 144 -3.15 7.29 -29.28
CA PRO A 144 -3.52 8.68 -29.59
C PRO A 144 -4.87 8.87 -30.30
N GLU A 145 -5.34 7.87 -31.04
CA GLU A 145 -6.58 7.94 -31.82
C GLU A 145 -7.82 7.63 -30.97
N GLN A 146 -7.64 7.01 -29.80
CA GLN A 146 -8.73 6.63 -28.91
C GLN A 146 -9.07 7.79 -27.97
N HIS A 147 -10.28 8.32 -28.11
CA HIS A 147 -10.75 9.38 -27.23
C HIS A 147 -11.24 8.79 -25.91
N ALA A 148 -10.98 9.47 -24.79
CA ALA A 148 -11.49 9.12 -23.48
C ALA A 148 -13.03 9.16 -23.47
N SER A 149 -13.65 8.00 -23.70
CA SER A 149 -15.10 7.85 -23.81
C SER A 149 -15.76 7.42 -22.50
N SER A 150 -15.04 6.67 -21.64
CA SER A 150 -15.57 6.26 -20.33
C SER A 150 -15.43 7.36 -19.27
N PRO A 151 -16.32 7.38 -18.26
CA PRO A 151 -16.17 8.26 -17.09
C PRO A 151 -14.78 8.20 -16.46
N ASN A 152 -14.22 7.00 -16.30
CA ASN A 152 -12.89 6.78 -15.73
C ASN A 152 -11.79 7.37 -16.61
N ALA A 153 -11.82 7.13 -17.93
CA ALA A 153 -10.81 7.69 -18.84
C ALA A 153 -10.83 9.23 -18.85
N ARG A 154 -12.00 9.85 -18.73
CA ARG A 154 -12.12 11.32 -18.59
C ARG A 154 -11.58 11.80 -17.24
N TYR A 155 -11.87 11.07 -16.16
CA TYR A 155 -11.39 11.42 -14.83
C TYR A 155 -9.87 11.26 -14.69
N ILE A 156 -9.26 10.25 -15.31
CA ILE A 156 -7.81 10.08 -15.37
C ILE A 156 -7.14 11.32 -15.97
N ARG A 157 -7.69 11.85 -17.05
CA ARG A 157 -7.20 13.10 -17.64
C ARG A 157 -7.31 14.26 -16.64
N HIS A 158 -8.49 14.42 -16.05
CA HIS A 158 -8.75 15.47 -15.07
C HIS A 158 -7.79 15.42 -13.87
N MET A 159 -7.64 14.27 -13.20
CA MET A 159 -6.78 14.16 -12.02
C MET A 159 -5.31 14.46 -12.34
N PHE A 160 -4.83 14.05 -13.53
CA PHE A 160 -3.47 14.38 -13.95
C PHE A 160 -3.30 15.84 -14.39
N ASP A 161 -4.34 16.47 -14.95
CA ASP A 161 -4.32 17.89 -15.29
C ASP A 161 -4.30 18.77 -14.02
N GLU A 162 -4.98 18.34 -12.95
CA GLU A 162 -4.93 19.02 -11.65
C GLU A 162 -3.52 18.94 -11.02
N VAL A 163 -2.88 17.76 -11.00
CA VAL A 163 -1.52 17.63 -10.43
C VAL A 163 -0.43 18.25 -11.30
N ALA A 164 -0.67 18.40 -12.61
CA ALA A 164 0.28 18.99 -13.56
C ALA A 164 0.68 20.43 -13.19
N ARG A 165 -0.17 21.15 -12.46
CA ARG A 165 0.11 22.52 -11.99
C ARG A 165 1.26 22.60 -10.99
N PHE A 166 1.58 21.47 -10.34
CA PHE A 166 2.51 21.39 -9.22
C PHE A 166 3.80 20.63 -9.53
N CYS A 167 3.97 20.12 -10.76
CA CYS A 167 5.16 19.38 -11.15
C CYS A 167 5.62 19.74 -12.55
N ASP A 168 6.88 19.44 -12.85
CA ASP A 168 7.38 19.63 -14.20
C ASP A 168 6.80 18.55 -15.15
N PRO A 169 6.67 18.86 -16.45
CA PRO A 169 6.12 17.91 -17.42
C PRO A 169 6.87 16.57 -17.52
N THR A 170 8.16 16.54 -17.20
CA THR A 170 8.95 15.30 -17.27
C THR A 170 8.59 14.38 -16.11
N PHE A 171 8.49 14.91 -14.89
CA PHE A 171 7.98 14.13 -13.77
C PHE A 171 6.55 13.64 -14.03
N LEU A 172 5.66 14.51 -14.52
CA LEU A 172 4.28 14.13 -14.82
C LEU A 172 4.22 12.95 -15.81
N ALA A 173 5.08 12.93 -16.84
CA ALA A 173 5.16 11.83 -17.78
C ALA A 173 5.59 10.52 -17.10
N VAL A 174 6.62 10.56 -16.25
CA VAL A 174 7.08 9.39 -15.47
C VAL A 174 5.98 8.89 -14.53
N PHE A 175 5.29 9.81 -13.85
CA PHE A 175 4.22 9.49 -12.91
C PHE A 175 3.04 8.82 -13.62
N LYS A 176 2.64 9.31 -14.80
CA LYS A 176 1.67 8.67 -15.68
C LYS A 176 2.13 7.27 -16.13
N THR A 177 3.40 7.10 -16.49
CA THR A 177 3.94 5.79 -16.86
C THR A 177 3.80 4.76 -15.73
N PHE A 178 4.09 5.14 -14.48
CA PHE A 178 3.90 4.23 -13.35
C PHE A 178 2.44 3.83 -13.15
N PHE A 179 1.50 4.78 -13.31
CA PHE A 179 0.07 4.48 -13.27
C PHE A 179 -0.33 3.44 -14.34
N TYR A 180 0.01 3.67 -15.62
CA TYR A 180 -0.39 2.75 -16.69
C TYR A 180 0.33 1.39 -16.64
N ASN A 181 1.58 1.35 -16.16
CA ASN A 181 2.27 0.10 -15.88
C ASN A 181 1.52 -0.72 -14.83
N ALA A 182 0.99 -0.06 -13.80
CA ALA A 182 0.22 -0.75 -12.78
C ALA A 182 -1.13 -1.25 -13.29
N ILE A 183 -1.84 -0.47 -14.12
CA ILE A 183 -3.06 -0.96 -14.79
C ILE A 183 -2.77 -2.19 -15.67
N THR A 184 -1.60 -2.26 -16.30
CA THR A 184 -1.17 -3.48 -17.01
C THR A 184 -1.03 -4.67 -16.06
N GLY A 185 -0.48 -4.44 -14.86
CA GLY A 185 -0.44 -5.46 -13.80
C GLY A 185 -1.82 -5.93 -13.36
N VAL A 186 -2.76 -5.01 -13.16
CA VAL A 186 -4.16 -5.35 -12.79
C VAL A 186 -4.84 -6.19 -13.88
N LEU A 187 -4.64 -5.84 -15.16
CA LEU A 187 -5.14 -6.63 -16.28
C LEU A 187 -4.58 -8.07 -16.28
N MET A 188 -3.30 -8.23 -15.93
CA MET A 188 -2.69 -9.57 -15.81
C MET A 188 -3.21 -10.34 -14.59
N GLU A 189 -3.43 -9.66 -13.47
CA GLU A 189 -3.93 -10.27 -12.23
C GLU A 189 -5.37 -10.78 -12.37
N ALA A 190 -6.19 -10.17 -13.23
CA ALA A 190 -7.55 -10.64 -13.46
C ALA A 190 -7.63 -12.10 -13.96
N GLU A 191 -6.53 -12.64 -14.50
CA GLU A 191 -6.41 -14.04 -14.90
C GLU A 191 -6.13 -15.00 -13.72
N PHE A 192 -5.92 -14.48 -12.51
CA PHE A 192 -5.53 -15.27 -11.32
C PHE A 192 -6.73 -15.90 -10.62
N THR A 193 -7.67 -16.45 -11.39
CA THR A 193 -8.85 -17.14 -10.86
C THR A 193 -8.45 -18.35 -10.00
N PRO A 194 -9.35 -18.90 -9.15
CA PRO A 194 -9.07 -20.10 -8.37
C PRO A 194 -8.61 -21.32 -9.20
N GLU A 195 -8.93 -21.33 -10.50
CA GLU A 195 -8.55 -22.37 -11.47
C GLU A 195 -7.23 -22.06 -12.21
N ALA A 196 -6.63 -20.88 -11.98
CA ALA A 196 -5.37 -20.51 -12.60
C ALA A 196 -4.24 -21.47 -12.19
N SER A 197 -3.30 -21.68 -13.10
CA SER A 197 -2.13 -22.53 -12.83
C SER A 197 -1.31 -22.00 -11.65
N ASP A 198 -0.86 -22.90 -10.78
CA ASP A 198 0.12 -22.57 -9.73
C ASP A 198 1.49 -22.15 -10.30
N GLU A 199 1.74 -22.37 -11.60
CA GLU A 199 2.96 -21.94 -12.30
C GLU A 199 2.96 -20.45 -12.68
N VAL A 200 1.85 -19.74 -12.45
CA VAL A 200 1.77 -18.29 -12.69
C VAL A 200 2.79 -17.56 -11.81
N ASP A 201 3.63 -16.75 -12.44
CA ASP A 201 4.60 -15.90 -11.74
C ASP A 201 3.89 -14.71 -11.06
N SER A 202 3.30 -14.99 -9.91
CA SER A 202 2.64 -13.97 -9.08
C SER A 202 3.61 -12.90 -8.58
N ASP A 203 4.91 -13.21 -8.43
CA ASP A 203 5.93 -12.24 -8.04
C ASP A 203 6.14 -11.20 -9.14
N PHE A 204 6.19 -11.62 -10.42
CA PHE A 204 6.27 -10.71 -11.56
C PHE A 204 5.08 -9.76 -11.62
N VAL A 205 3.84 -10.28 -11.61
CA VAL A 205 2.63 -9.44 -11.68
C VAL A 205 2.54 -8.49 -10.49
N ARG A 206 2.95 -8.93 -9.30
CA ARG A 206 2.95 -8.11 -8.08
C ARG A 206 3.84 -6.87 -8.18
N VAL A 207 4.91 -6.90 -8.99
CA VAL A 207 5.76 -5.71 -9.24
C VAL A 207 4.96 -4.61 -9.93
N PHE A 208 3.99 -4.97 -10.76
CA PHE A 208 3.18 -4.01 -11.52
C PHE A 208 1.91 -3.61 -10.77
N ASN A 209 1.08 -4.57 -10.34
CA ASN A 209 -0.25 -4.29 -9.81
C ASN A 209 -0.27 -3.56 -8.46
N GLY A 210 0.86 -3.49 -7.74
CA GLY A 210 0.89 -2.84 -6.42
C GLY A 210 0.85 -1.31 -6.46
N PHE A 211 0.96 -0.69 -7.64
CA PHE A 211 1.11 0.76 -7.80
C PHE A 211 2.27 1.35 -6.98
N SER A 212 3.20 0.54 -6.48
CA SER A 212 4.15 0.94 -5.44
C SER A 212 5.14 2.01 -5.91
N GLN A 213 5.54 1.99 -7.19
CA GLN A 213 6.34 3.05 -7.80
C GLN A 213 5.58 4.38 -7.84
N PHE A 214 4.30 4.32 -8.21
CA PHE A 214 3.40 5.45 -8.23
C PHE A 214 3.24 6.04 -6.83
N TRP A 215 2.93 5.22 -5.84
CA TRP A 215 2.75 5.68 -4.46
C TRP A 215 3.98 6.36 -3.87
N PHE A 216 5.16 5.76 -4.01
CA PHE A 216 6.38 6.37 -3.46
C PHE A 216 6.80 7.63 -4.18
N THR A 217 6.64 7.71 -5.51
CA THR A 217 7.06 8.91 -6.25
C THR A 217 6.19 10.13 -5.96
N SER A 218 5.00 9.96 -5.40
CA SER A 218 4.22 11.09 -4.88
C SER A 218 4.91 11.83 -3.71
N LEU A 219 5.89 11.22 -3.03
CA LEU A 219 6.66 11.89 -1.97
C LEU A 219 7.45 13.11 -2.47
N GLN A 220 7.70 13.21 -3.77
CA GLN A 220 8.38 14.36 -4.36
C GLN A 220 7.65 15.69 -4.10
N PHE A 221 6.35 15.63 -3.79
CA PHE A 221 5.53 16.80 -3.46
C PHE A 221 5.63 17.25 -2.00
N THR A 222 6.27 16.45 -1.12
CA THR A 222 6.32 16.76 0.32
C THR A 222 7.46 17.68 0.71
N ASP A 223 8.63 17.53 0.07
CA ASP A 223 9.82 18.32 0.37
C ASP A 223 10.77 18.35 -0.84
N PRO A 224 11.46 19.48 -1.12
CA PRO A 224 12.45 19.56 -2.19
C PRO A 224 13.53 18.48 -2.17
N CYS A 225 13.94 17.97 -0.98
CA CYS A 225 14.94 16.91 -0.87
C CYS A 225 14.48 15.57 -1.48
N LEU A 226 13.18 15.43 -1.74
CA LEU A 226 12.56 14.27 -2.38
C LEU A 226 12.22 14.53 -3.87
N SER A 227 12.54 15.70 -4.41
CA SER A 227 12.28 16.03 -5.82
C SER A 227 12.79 14.94 -6.76
N ALA A 228 11.88 14.35 -7.54
CA ALA A 228 12.22 13.28 -8.47
C ALA A 228 13.18 13.74 -9.58
N VAL A 229 13.08 15.00 -10.00
CA VAL A 229 13.96 15.58 -11.02
C VAL A 229 15.38 15.80 -10.50
N HIS A 230 15.52 16.30 -9.28
CA HIS A 230 16.83 16.63 -8.71
C HIS A 230 17.53 15.43 -8.05
N HIS A 231 16.76 14.40 -7.64
CA HIS A 231 17.27 13.24 -6.91
C HIS A 231 17.09 11.91 -7.66
N ARG A 232 17.17 11.93 -9.00
CA ARG A 232 16.99 10.73 -9.86
C ARG A 232 17.84 9.54 -9.44
N ALA A 233 19.11 9.76 -9.09
CA ALA A 233 20.01 8.68 -8.68
C ALA A 233 19.53 7.97 -7.40
N PHE A 234 19.01 8.74 -6.43
CA PHE A 234 18.39 8.18 -5.23
C PHE A 234 17.16 7.36 -5.60
N TRP A 235 16.22 7.94 -6.35
CA TRP A 235 14.99 7.24 -6.75
C TRP A 235 15.28 5.98 -7.58
N SER A 236 16.22 6.01 -8.51
CA SER A 236 16.65 4.82 -9.26
C SER A 236 17.24 3.73 -8.37
N ALA A 237 17.92 4.08 -7.27
CA ALA A 237 18.47 3.10 -6.33
C ALA A 237 17.43 2.59 -5.32
N ALA A 238 16.48 3.45 -4.91
CA ALA A 238 15.54 3.15 -3.84
C ALA A 238 14.25 2.49 -4.32
N LEU A 239 13.78 2.79 -5.55
CA LEU A 239 12.44 2.39 -6.00
C LEU A 239 12.17 0.88 -5.95
N SER A 240 13.16 0.03 -6.22
CA SER A 240 12.98 -1.42 -6.08
C SER A 240 12.72 -1.84 -4.63
N SER A 241 13.43 -1.24 -3.67
CA SER A 241 13.18 -1.48 -2.23
C SER A 241 11.88 -0.85 -1.76
N CYS A 242 11.51 0.33 -2.27
CA CYS A 242 10.19 0.93 -2.08
C CYS A 242 9.07 -0.04 -2.51
N VAL A 243 9.19 -0.64 -3.71
CA VAL A 243 8.22 -1.62 -4.22
C VAL A 243 8.14 -2.85 -3.33
N ALA A 244 9.29 -3.42 -2.96
CA ALA A 244 9.32 -4.58 -2.06
C ALA A 244 8.67 -4.27 -0.71
N PHE A 245 8.96 -3.10 -0.13
CA PHE A 245 8.35 -2.68 1.13
C PHE A 245 6.82 -2.63 1.05
N LEU A 246 6.24 -1.87 0.11
CA LEU A 246 4.79 -1.72 0.03
C LEU A 246 4.10 -3.05 -0.24
N ASN A 247 4.63 -3.85 -1.17
CA ASN A 247 4.04 -5.13 -1.52
C ASN A 247 4.09 -6.11 -0.34
N ASP A 248 5.29 -6.31 0.24
CA ASP A 248 5.47 -7.29 1.32
C ASP A 248 4.73 -6.89 2.59
N ILE A 249 4.77 -5.60 2.97
CA ILE A 249 4.10 -5.12 4.18
C ILE A 249 2.59 -5.06 3.99
N ASN A 250 2.08 -4.69 2.80
CA ASN A 250 0.65 -4.80 2.53
C ASN A 250 0.19 -6.25 2.73
N ASP A 251 0.85 -7.23 2.09
CA ASP A 251 0.46 -8.64 2.18
C ASP A 251 0.52 -9.17 3.64
N VAL A 252 1.52 -8.71 4.41
CA VAL A 252 1.69 -9.03 5.84
C VAL A 252 0.62 -8.39 6.72
N LEU A 253 0.09 -7.23 6.36
CA LEU A 253 -0.92 -6.50 7.12
C LEU A 253 -2.35 -6.74 6.61
N SER A 254 -2.51 -7.32 5.43
CA SER A 254 -3.78 -7.63 4.78
C SER A 254 -4.25 -9.07 4.98
N PHE A 255 -3.37 -9.99 5.37
CA PHE A 255 -3.70 -11.42 5.44
C PHE A 255 -4.95 -11.75 6.28
N TYR A 256 -5.22 -10.99 7.35
CA TYR A 256 -6.39 -11.23 8.17
C TYR A 256 -7.69 -10.88 7.44
N LYS A 257 -7.77 -9.71 6.80
CA LYS A 257 -8.97 -9.34 6.01
C LYS A 257 -9.18 -10.34 4.86
N GLU A 258 -8.09 -10.77 4.21
CA GLU A 258 -8.14 -11.74 3.13
C GLU A 258 -8.64 -13.11 3.62
N ALA A 259 -8.16 -13.55 4.78
CA ALA A 259 -8.63 -14.79 5.43
C ALA A 259 -10.13 -14.75 5.72
N VAL A 260 -10.66 -13.59 6.14
CA VAL A 260 -12.10 -13.44 6.35
C VAL A 260 -12.89 -13.50 5.03
N HIS A 261 -12.34 -12.97 3.93
CA HIS A 261 -12.94 -13.07 2.60
C HIS A 261 -12.78 -14.45 1.93
N GLY A 262 -11.85 -15.27 2.39
CA GLY A 262 -11.70 -16.67 1.99
C GLY A 262 -11.09 -16.86 0.60
N GLU A 263 -11.76 -16.36 -0.45
CA GLU A 263 -11.28 -16.41 -1.84
C GLU A 263 -9.99 -15.59 -2.00
N ASP A 264 -9.97 -14.36 -1.47
CA ASP A 264 -8.78 -13.50 -1.45
C ASP A 264 -7.59 -14.17 -0.74
N PHE A 265 -7.84 -14.96 0.31
CA PHE A 265 -6.78 -15.65 1.03
C PHE A 265 -6.05 -16.67 0.16
N LEU A 266 -6.81 -17.40 -0.68
CA LEU A 266 -6.25 -18.39 -1.60
C LEU A 266 -5.50 -17.72 -2.76
N ALA A 267 -5.97 -16.55 -3.19
CA ALA A 267 -5.28 -15.73 -4.18
C ALA A 267 -4.03 -15.04 -3.62
N SER A 268 -3.95 -14.85 -2.30
CA SER A 268 -2.85 -14.12 -1.66
C SER A 268 -1.48 -14.74 -1.94
N ARG A 269 -0.50 -13.86 -2.14
CA ARG A 269 0.90 -14.23 -2.43
C ARG A 269 1.51 -15.11 -1.34
N ILE A 270 1.22 -14.83 -0.07
CA ILE A 270 1.75 -15.61 1.06
C ILE A 270 1.20 -17.04 1.05
N TYR A 271 -0.11 -17.20 0.78
CA TYR A 271 -0.73 -18.52 0.68
C TYR A 271 -0.19 -19.29 -0.53
N ARG A 272 -0.17 -18.68 -1.72
CA ARG A 272 0.35 -19.31 -2.94
C ARG A 272 1.81 -19.75 -2.76
N ARG A 273 2.66 -18.92 -2.15
CA ARG A 273 4.04 -19.28 -1.81
C ARG A 273 4.11 -20.47 -0.84
N SER A 274 3.25 -20.49 0.17
CA SER A 274 3.18 -21.61 1.12
C SER A 274 2.87 -22.94 0.42
N VAL A 275 1.93 -22.91 -0.53
CA VAL A 275 1.53 -24.10 -1.31
C VAL A 275 2.59 -24.50 -2.33
N SER A 276 3.03 -23.57 -3.18
CA SER A 276 3.95 -23.87 -4.29
C SER A 276 5.31 -24.36 -3.83
N GLU A 277 5.83 -23.82 -2.73
CA GLU A 277 7.10 -24.24 -2.14
C GLU A 277 6.94 -25.36 -1.10
N ASN A 278 5.71 -25.78 -0.80
CA ASN A 278 5.39 -26.77 0.24
C ASN A 278 6.03 -26.43 1.61
N ILE A 279 5.85 -25.18 2.06
CA ILE A 279 6.33 -24.70 3.37
C ILE A 279 5.15 -24.29 4.26
N PRO A 280 5.29 -24.31 5.60
CA PRO A 280 4.23 -23.82 6.49
C PRO A 280 3.88 -22.36 6.22
N TYR A 281 2.60 -22.00 6.31
CA TYR A 281 2.11 -20.63 6.08
C TYR A 281 2.86 -19.59 6.93
N LEU A 282 3.10 -19.88 8.22
CA LEU A 282 3.87 -19.00 9.10
C LEU A 282 5.31 -18.76 8.59
N ALA A 283 5.92 -19.74 7.93
CA ALA A 283 7.25 -19.58 7.35
C ALA A 283 7.19 -18.67 6.10
N ALA A 284 6.18 -18.83 5.24
CA ALA A 284 5.95 -17.93 4.11
C ALA A 284 5.67 -16.49 4.58
N TYR A 285 4.83 -16.33 5.61
CA TYR A 285 4.51 -15.04 6.23
C TYR A 285 5.77 -14.35 6.77
N ARG A 286 6.58 -15.08 7.56
CA ARG A 286 7.82 -14.54 8.12
C ARG A 286 8.78 -14.09 7.03
N ARG A 287 8.90 -14.83 5.92
CA ARG A 287 9.74 -14.42 4.79
C ARG A 287 9.27 -13.10 4.17
N SER A 288 7.97 -12.90 3.99
CA SER A 288 7.44 -11.63 3.49
C SER A 288 7.72 -10.49 4.47
N LEU A 289 7.50 -10.70 5.78
CA LEU A 289 7.80 -9.71 6.81
C LEU A 289 9.31 -9.35 6.83
N ASP A 290 10.19 -10.35 6.85
CA ASP A 290 11.65 -10.13 6.85
C ASP A 290 12.11 -9.39 5.58
N SER A 291 11.51 -9.70 4.43
CA SER A 291 11.76 -9.02 3.16
C SER A 291 11.32 -7.55 3.23
N GLY A 292 10.10 -7.28 3.68
CA GLY A 292 9.57 -5.92 3.84
C GLY A 292 10.40 -5.08 4.83
N LEU A 293 10.79 -5.65 5.97
CA LEU A 293 11.66 -4.97 6.95
C LEU A 293 13.08 -4.74 6.42
N THR A 294 13.61 -5.66 5.61
CA THR A 294 14.90 -5.46 4.94
C THR A 294 14.82 -4.34 3.91
N ALA A 295 13.72 -4.28 3.15
CA ALA A 295 13.45 -3.23 2.19
C ALA A 295 13.31 -1.85 2.86
N TYR A 296 12.57 -1.78 3.98
CA TYR A 296 12.47 -0.59 4.84
C TYR A 296 13.86 -0.05 5.21
N ARG A 297 14.71 -0.90 5.81
CA ARG A 297 16.06 -0.51 6.23
C ARG A 297 16.89 -0.04 5.03
N ARG A 298 16.77 -0.74 3.90
CA ARG A 298 17.52 -0.40 2.68
C ARG A 298 17.12 0.97 2.12
N VAL A 299 15.83 1.32 2.12
CA VAL A 299 15.36 2.66 1.71
C VAL A 299 15.99 3.73 2.61
N LEU A 300 15.98 3.53 3.92
CA LEU A 300 16.57 4.50 4.86
C LEU A 300 18.09 4.56 4.76
N ASP A 301 18.79 3.45 4.51
CA ASP A 301 20.24 3.41 4.32
C ASP A 301 20.69 4.13 3.03
N LEU A 302 19.82 4.21 2.03
CA LEU A 302 20.04 4.96 0.80
C LEU A 302 19.73 6.46 0.94
N ALA A 303 18.91 6.83 1.92
CA ALA A 303 18.45 8.19 2.13
C ALA A 303 19.56 9.07 2.71
N THR A 304 19.60 10.32 2.25
CA THR A 304 20.32 11.38 2.96
C THR A 304 19.67 11.68 4.32
N ASP A 305 20.40 12.39 5.19
CA ASP A 305 19.88 12.81 6.49
C ASP A 305 18.63 13.69 6.37
N GLU A 306 18.52 14.48 5.29
CA GLU A 306 17.34 15.30 5.00
C GLU A 306 16.15 14.45 4.52
N GLN A 307 16.38 13.44 3.67
CA GLN A 307 15.31 12.59 3.13
C GLN A 307 14.77 11.58 4.15
N ARG A 308 15.63 11.09 5.06
CA ARG A 308 15.33 9.96 5.96
C ARG A 308 14.04 10.18 6.77
N PRO A 309 13.78 11.33 7.41
CA PRO A 309 12.57 11.53 8.21
C PRO A 309 11.27 11.43 7.38
N HIS A 310 11.28 11.89 6.12
CA HIS A 310 10.11 11.83 5.26
C HIS A 310 9.80 10.40 4.80
N LEU A 311 10.84 9.63 4.45
CA LEU A 311 10.71 8.23 4.05
C LEU A 311 10.30 7.35 5.22
N ASP A 312 10.91 7.55 6.39
CA ASP A 312 10.58 6.87 7.64
C ASP A 312 9.12 7.14 8.03
N ARG A 313 8.69 8.42 7.99
CA ARG A 313 7.30 8.81 8.19
C ARG A 313 6.37 8.06 7.24
N TYR A 314 6.64 8.07 5.94
CA TYR A 314 5.77 7.43 4.94
C TYR A 314 5.56 5.94 5.25
N MET A 315 6.65 5.22 5.51
CA MET A 315 6.62 3.77 5.73
C MET A 315 5.98 3.41 7.08
N THR A 316 6.24 4.18 8.14
CA THR A 316 5.59 4.00 9.45
C THR A 316 4.10 4.35 9.39
N ALA A 317 3.75 5.46 8.72
CA ALA A 317 2.38 5.88 8.49
C ALA A 317 1.58 4.84 7.71
N PHE A 318 2.20 4.16 6.75
CA PHE A 318 1.58 3.08 6.00
C PHE A 318 1.12 1.94 6.93
N ALA A 319 2.02 1.43 7.76
CA ALA A 319 1.69 0.36 8.72
C ALA A 319 0.68 0.83 9.77
N HIS A 320 0.85 2.05 10.31
CA HIS A 320 -0.08 2.65 11.25
C HIS A 320 -1.49 2.77 10.66
N TRP A 321 -1.62 3.28 9.43
CA TRP A 321 -2.92 3.37 8.75
C TRP A 321 -3.57 2.00 8.59
N HIS A 322 -2.82 0.94 8.24
CA HIS A 322 -3.40 -0.41 8.14
C HIS A 322 -4.05 -0.85 9.45
N PHE A 323 -3.36 -0.69 10.57
CA PHE A 323 -3.86 -1.06 11.90
C PHE A 323 -5.09 -0.26 12.33
N HIS A 324 -5.19 1.00 11.89
CA HIS A 324 -6.26 1.92 12.26
C HIS A 324 -7.32 2.12 11.15
N CYS A 325 -7.25 1.39 10.05
CA CYS A 325 -8.23 1.46 8.97
C CYS A 325 -9.23 0.31 9.09
N ARG A 326 -10.52 0.63 8.98
CA ARG A 326 -11.62 -0.35 9.05
C ARG A 326 -11.51 -1.44 7.96
N ARG A 327 -10.90 -1.12 6.80
CA ARG A 327 -10.71 -2.06 5.67
C ARG A 327 -9.94 -3.32 6.07
N TYR A 328 -8.99 -3.22 7.01
CA TYR A 328 -8.12 -4.34 7.41
C TYR A 328 -8.61 -5.10 8.64
N ARG A 329 -9.68 -4.61 9.28
CA ARG A 329 -10.38 -5.30 10.37
C ARG A 329 -9.52 -5.64 11.59
N TRP A 330 -8.39 -4.96 11.78
CA TRP A 330 -7.49 -5.24 12.90
C TRP A 330 -8.14 -5.03 14.27
N ARG A 331 -9.14 -4.15 14.37
CA ARG A 331 -9.96 -3.96 15.58
C ARG A 331 -10.71 -5.23 16.02
N ASP A 332 -11.06 -6.12 15.10
CA ASP A 332 -11.75 -7.38 15.42
C ASP A 332 -10.85 -8.30 16.25
N ILE A 333 -9.54 -8.30 15.94
CA ILE A 333 -8.53 -9.04 16.69
C ILE A 333 -8.05 -8.25 17.90
N TYR A 334 -7.79 -6.96 17.73
CA TYR A 334 -7.18 -6.08 18.71
C TYR A 334 -8.10 -4.88 19.00
N PRO A 335 -9.04 -5.00 19.95
CA PRO A 335 -10.04 -3.94 20.20
C PRO A 335 -9.48 -2.56 20.55
N GLY A 336 -8.22 -2.51 21.02
CA GLY A 336 -7.50 -1.25 21.32
C GLY A 336 -7.03 -0.48 20.08
N LEU A 337 -7.00 -1.10 18.90
CA LEU A 337 -6.69 -0.43 17.63
C LEU A 337 -7.93 0.30 17.11
N ALA A 338 -8.29 1.40 17.78
CA ALA A 338 -9.45 2.21 17.40
C ALA A 338 -9.24 2.85 16.02
N PRO A 339 -10.24 2.79 15.11
CA PRO A 339 -10.11 3.43 13.82
C PRO A 339 -9.92 4.93 13.93
N ILE A 340 -9.12 5.49 13.01
CA ILE A 340 -9.03 6.95 12.84
C ILE A 340 -10.16 7.35 11.90
N ASP A 341 -11.15 8.05 12.43
CA ASP A 341 -12.30 8.50 11.64
C ASP A 341 -12.11 9.96 11.22
N ILE A 342 -12.18 10.21 9.92
CA ILE A 342 -12.33 11.55 9.34
C ILE A 342 -13.68 11.72 8.69
#